data_AF-A0A655USS4-F1
#
_entry.id   AF-A0A655USS4-F1
#
_cell.length_a   1.000
_cell.length_b   1.000
_cell.length_c   1.000
_cell.angle_alpha   90.00
_cell.angle_beta   90.00
_cell.angle_gamma   90.00
#
_symmetry.space_group_name_H-M   'P 1'
#
loop_
_entity.id
_entity.type
_entity.pdbx_description
1 polymer ?
#
loop_
_entity_poly.entity_id
_entity_poly.type
_entity_poly.pdbx_seq_one_letter_code
_entity_poly.pdbx_strand_id
1 'polypeptide(L)'
;MNELTTASSLKIQLPKRAAKTLQEYLPESFGPADLGIDSGLMSPVNHGKTSDDDEELIQQALRAMNISHSPYTQNFSGVALKMRSGAIYLGAYAENAAFNPSLPPLQVALAQAMMMGESFEDIEAAALVESATGKISHLADTQATLEVINPDIPLSYLSL
;
A
#
# COMPACT_ATOMS: atom_id res chain seq x y z
N MET A 1 -3.25 2.07 -12.40
CA MET A 1 -4.00 3.14 -13.11
C MET A 1 -5.44 2.72 -13.41
N ASN A 2 -5.68 1.57 -14.05
CA ASN A 2 -7.05 1.11 -14.33
C ASN A 2 -7.83 0.69 -13.07
N GLU A 3 -7.15 0.57 -11.93
CA GLU A 3 -7.74 0.34 -10.60
C GLU A 3 -8.41 1.58 -10.01
N LEU A 4 -8.05 2.77 -10.48
CA LEU A 4 -8.46 4.03 -9.86
C LEU A 4 -9.95 4.28 -10.07
N THR A 5 -10.61 4.91 -9.11
CA THR A 5 -12.01 5.40 -9.26
C THR A 5 -12.21 6.32 -10.46
N THR A 6 -11.14 6.98 -10.91
CA THR A 6 -11.14 7.93 -12.04
C THR A 6 -10.60 7.33 -13.34
N ALA A 7 -10.39 6.00 -13.41
CA ALA A 7 -9.75 5.36 -14.56
C ALA A 7 -10.40 5.68 -15.91
N SER A 8 -11.73 5.83 -15.97
CA SER A 8 -12.49 6.14 -17.19
C SER A 8 -12.32 7.59 -17.69
N SER A 9 -11.91 8.51 -16.82
CA SER A 9 -11.72 9.93 -17.13
C SER A 9 -10.27 10.39 -17.03
N LEU A 10 -9.36 9.51 -16.58
CA LEU A 10 -7.94 9.81 -16.42
C LEU A 10 -7.29 10.22 -17.74
N LYS A 11 -6.68 11.40 -17.75
CA LYS A 11 -5.90 11.94 -18.88
C LYS A 11 -4.40 11.79 -18.60
N ILE A 12 -3.67 11.29 -19.60
CA ILE A 12 -2.22 11.10 -19.57
C ILE A 12 -1.58 12.11 -20.52
N GLN A 13 -0.75 12.99 -19.94
CA GLN A 13 0.05 13.97 -20.66
C GLN A 13 1.50 13.49 -20.77
N LEU A 14 1.95 13.20 -21.99
CA LEU A 14 3.36 12.90 -22.28
C LEU A 14 4.05 14.13 -22.89
N PRO A 15 5.36 14.34 -22.67
CA PRO A 15 6.08 15.47 -23.27
C PRO A 15 5.92 15.51 -24.80
N LYS A 16 5.64 16.70 -25.34
CA LYS A 16 5.50 16.94 -26.79
C LYS A 16 4.39 16.13 -27.47
N ARG A 17 3.39 15.65 -26.73
CA ARG A 17 2.21 14.95 -27.27
C ARG A 17 0.93 15.60 -26.77
N ALA A 18 -0.15 15.46 -27.54
CA ALA A 18 -1.48 15.80 -27.02
C ALA A 18 -1.86 14.85 -25.88
N ALA A 19 -2.59 15.35 -24.89
CA ALA A 19 -3.16 14.52 -23.82
C ALA A 19 -4.13 13.49 -24.41
N LYS A 20 -4.10 12.27 -23.88
CA LYS A 20 -4.98 11.16 -24.25
C LYS A 20 -5.64 10.54 -23.02
N THR A 21 -6.75 9.83 -23.16
CA THR A 21 -7.31 9.04 -22.05
C THR A 21 -6.43 7.83 -21.74
N LEU A 22 -6.61 7.22 -20.56
CA LEU A 22 -5.98 5.94 -20.24
C LEU A 22 -6.37 4.85 -21.26
N GLN A 23 -7.63 4.80 -21.69
CA GLN A 23 -8.16 3.78 -22.61
C GLN A 23 -7.55 3.87 -24.01
N GLU A 24 -7.08 5.03 -24.45
CA GLU A 24 -6.32 5.15 -25.70
C GLU A 24 -4.94 4.47 -25.63
N TYR A 25 -4.38 4.32 -24.42
CA TYR A 25 -3.13 3.58 -24.19
C TYR A 25 -3.35 2.13 -23.77
N LEU A 26 -4.55 1.80 -23.30
CA LEU A 26 -4.93 0.47 -22.84
C LEU A 26 -6.30 0.08 -23.45
N PRO A 27 -6.35 -0.20 -24.76
CA PRO A 27 -7.58 -0.66 -25.41
C PRO A 27 -7.98 -2.04 -24.88
N GLU A 28 -9.29 -2.33 -24.84
CA GLU A 28 -9.84 -3.61 -24.35
C GLU A 28 -9.29 -3.98 -22.96
N SER A 29 -9.18 -2.97 -22.09
CA SER A 29 -8.55 -3.09 -20.78
C SER A 29 -9.28 -4.09 -19.88
N PHE A 30 -8.51 -4.89 -19.15
CA PHE A 30 -8.98 -5.62 -17.98
C PHE A 30 -8.91 -4.75 -16.71
N GLY A 31 -9.91 -4.82 -15.85
CA GLY A 31 -9.99 -4.03 -14.62
C GLY A 31 -11.02 -4.52 -13.59
N PRO A 32 -11.26 -3.75 -12.53
CA PRO A 32 -12.14 -4.15 -11.42
C PRO A 32 -13.55 -4.55 -11.85
N ALA A 33 -14.12 -3.86 -12.84
CA ALA A 33 -15.47 -4.13 -13.35
C ALA A 33 -15.62 -5.54 -13.96
N ASP A 34 -14.56 -6.08 -14.58
CA ASP A 34 -14.57 -7.44 -15.15
C ASP A 34 -14.66 -8.52 -14.07
N LEU A 35 -14.33 -8.17 -12.83
CA LEU A 35 -14.40 -9.03 -11.66
C LEU A 35 -15.60 -8.71 -10.75
N GLY A 36 -16.50 -7.81 -11.18
CA GLY A 36 -17.65 -7.37 -10.40
C GLY A 36 -17.30 -6.54 -9.16
N ILE A 37 -16.16 -5.83 -9.18
CA ILE A 37 -15.73 -4.94 -8.10
C ILE A 37 -16.16 -3.50 -8.43
N ASP A 38 -17.01 -2.93 -7.58
CA ASP A 38 -17.58 -1.59 -7.76
C ASP A 38 -16.72 -0.47 -7.14
N SER A 39 -15.88 -0.79 -6.15
CA SER A 39 -14.99 0.19 -5.50
C SER A 39 -13.62 0.22 -6.16
N GLY A 40 -13.22 1.37 -6.70
CA GLY A 40 -11.86 1.60 -7.19
C GLY A 40 -10.90 2.01 -6.08
N LEU A 41 -9.60 1.83 -6.33
CA LEU A 41 -8.52 2.41 -5.53
C LEU A 41 -8.71 3.94 -5.44
N MET A 42 -8.41 4.51 -4.27
CA MET A 42 -8.69 5.90 -3.85
C MET A 42 -10.16 6.22 -3.53
N SER A 43 -11.04 5.22 -3.44
CA SER A 43 -12.33 5.40 -2.76
C SER A 43 -12.10 5.64 -1.25
N PRO A 44 -12.90 6.48 -0.57
CA PRO A 44 -12.88 6.54 0.88
C PRO A 44 -13.24 5.17 1.45
N VAL A 45 -12.33 4.60 2.25
CA VAL A 45 -12.53 3.30 2.91
C VAL A 45 -12.02 3.36 4.34
N ASN A 46 -12.72 2.66 5.23
CA ASN A 46 -12.28 2.39 6.59
C ASN A 46 -12.78 1.00 6.99
N HIS A 47 -11.87 0.05 7.19
CA HIS A 47 -12.22 -1.32 7.55
C HIS A 47 -12.64 -1.49 9.02
N GLY A 48 -12.53 -0.44 9.83
CA GLY A 48 -12.98 -0.42 11.22
C GLY A 48 -12.24 -1.37 12.16
N LYS A 49 -11.03 -1.80 11.78
CA LYS A 49 -10.18 -2.66 12.60
C LYS A 49 -9.60 -1.85 13.76
N THR A 50 -9.58 -2.48 14.94
CA THR A 50 -9.08 -1.90 16.20
C THR A 50 -8.13 -2.87 16.88
N SER A 51 -7.22 -2.36 17.70
CA SER A 51 -6.32 -3.16 18.54
C SER A 51 -6.11 -2.45 19.88
N ASP A 52 -6.00 -3.24 20.96
CA ASP A 52 -5.64 -2.78 22.31
C ASP A 52 -4.11 -2.69 22.51
N ASP A 53 -3.32 -2.84 21.44
CA ASP A 53 -1.86 -2.71 21.48
C ASP A 53 -1.43 -1.25 21.76
N ASP A 54 -0.59 -1.02 22.75
CA ASP A 54 -0.15 0.32 23.15
C ASP A 54 1.04 0.85 22.33
N GLU A 55 1.65 0.02 21.46
CA GLU A 55 2.79 0.44 20.64
C GLU A 55 2.34 1.45 19.57
N GLU A 56 2.92 2.65 19.61
CA GLU A 56 2.60 3.72 18.67
C GLU A 56 2.72 3.25 17.21
N LEU A 57 3.82 2.57 16.86
CA LEU A 57 4.08 2.18 15.48
C LEU A 57 3.08 1.13 14.96
N ILE A 58 2.58 0.23 15.83
CA ILE A 58 1.50 -0.70 15.51
C ILE A 58 0.19 0.06 15.27
N GLN A 59 -0.14 1.03 16.13
CA GLN A 59 -1.33 1.87 15.93
C GLN A 59 -1.25 2.68 14.62
N GLN A 60 -0.07 3.16 14.25
CA GLN A 60 0.18 3.81 12.96
C GLN A 60 -0.06 2.87 11.78
N ALA A 61 0.49 1.66 11.83
CA ALA A 61 0.31 0.64 10.80
C ALA A 61 -1.16 0.19 10.70
N LEU A 62 -1.90 0.12 11.81
CA LEU A 62 -3.33 -0.13 11.85
C LEU A 62 -4.14 0.97 11.15
N ARG A 63 -3.75 2.25 11.30
CA ARG A 63 -4.36 3.35 10.55
C ARG A 63 -4.17 3.20 9.05
N ALA A 64 -2.99 2.73 8.62
CA ALA A 64 -2.71 2.44 7.22
C ALA A 64 -3.51 1.23 6.72
N MET A 65 -3.61 0.16 7.52
CA MET A 65 -4.40 -1.03 7.22
C MET A 65 -5.85 -0.66 6.98
N ASN A 66 -6.44 0.18 7.83
CA ASN A 66 -7.85 0.56 7.73
C ASN A 66 -8.21 1.27 6.42
N ILE A 67 -7.25 1.88 5.72
CA ILE A 67 -7.48 2.55 4.44
C ILE A 67 -6.98 1.73 3.23
N SER A 68 -6.57 0.48 3.43
CA SER A 68 -6.04 -0.36 2.35
C SER A 68 -7.11 -0.73 1.33
N HIS A 69 -6.72 -0.94 0.08
CA HIS A 69 -7.58 -1.42 -1.00
C HIS A 69 -7.24 -2.86 -1.31
N SER A 70 -7.99 -3.82 -0.79
CA SER A 70 -7.73 -5.26 -1.01
C SER A 70 -8.99 -6.09 -1.22
N PRO A 71 -9.81 -5.78 -2.26
CA PRO A 71 -11.06 -6.47 -2.50
C PRO A 71 -10.90 -7.92 -2.99
N TYR A 72 -9.72 -8.33 -3.46
CA TYR A 72 -9.52 -9.63 -4.11
C TYR A 72 -9.05 -10.71 -3.13
N THR A 73 -8.01 -10.40 -2.35
CA THR A 73 -7.47 -11.36 -1.36
C THR A 73 -8.08 -11.18 0.03
N GLN A 74 -8.72 -10.04 0.29
CA GLN A 74 -9.19 -9.62 1.62
C GLN A 74 -8.06 -9.56 2.66
N ASN A 75 -6.79 -9.50 2.23
CA ASN A 75 -5.67 -9.24 3.13
C ASN A 75 -5.49 -7.74 3.36
N PHE A 76 -6.34 -7.16 4.20
CA PHE A 76 -6.14 -5.77 4.65
C PHE A 76 -4.78 -5.70 5.34
N SER A 77 -3.93 -4.78 4.92
CA SER A 77 -2.59 -4.66 5.49
C SER A 77 -2.05 -3.25 5.36
N GLY A 78 -1.26 -2.87 6.37
CA GLY A 78 -0.66 -1.56 6.50
C GLY A 78 0.71 -1.64 7.15
N VAL A 79 1.61 -0.77 6.72
CA VAL A 79 2.96 -0.61 7.26
C VAL A 79 3.14 0.81 7.79
N ALA A 80 3.89 0.95 8.87
CA ALA A 80 4.42 2.22 9.33
C ALA A 80 5.96 2.12 9.41
N LEU A 81 6.65 3.12 8.88
CA LEU A 81 8.10 3.28 8.96
C LEU A 81 8.43 4.47 9.85
N LYS A 82 9.20 4.24 10.91
CA LYS A 82 9.75 5.30 11.75
C LYS A 82 11.17 5.62 11.30
N MET A 83 11.44 6.89 11.03
CA MET A 83 12.79 7.38 10.71
C MET A 83 13.52 7.81 11.97
N ARG A 84 14.85 7.88 11.92
CA ARG A 84 15.72 8.42 13.00
C ARG A 84 15.40 9.87 13.37
N SER A 85 14.80 10.62 12.45
CA SER A 85 14.29 11.98 12.67
C SER A 85 13.04 12.02 13.57
N GLY A 86 12.40 10.86 13.80
CA GLY A 86 11.10 10.72 14.44
C GLY A 86 9.91 10.81 13.48
N ALA A 87 10.13 11.09 12.19
CA ALA A 87 9.06 11.08 11.19
C ALA A 87 8.49 9.66 10.99
N ILE A 88 7.18 9.57 10.75
CA ILE A 88 6.50 8.29 10.48
C ILE A 88 5.81 8.34 9.11
N TYR A 89 6.09 7.34 8.29
CA TYR A 89 5.52 7.19 6.95
C TYR A 89 4.63 5.95 6.89
N LEU A 90 3.41 6.14 6.37
CA LEU A 90 2.39 5.09 6.31
C LEU A 90 2.28 4.52 4.90
N GLY A 91 2.12 3.22 4.81
CA GLY A 91 1.87 2.51 3.56
C GLY A 91 0.68 1.59 3.69
N ALA A 92 -0.36 1.84 2.89
CA ALA A 92 -1.55 1.01 2.83
C ALA A 92 -1.46 0.08 1.62
N TYR A 93 -1.81 -1.19 1.79
CA TYR A 93 -1.82 -2.14 0.68
C TYR A 93 -2.82 -1.71 -0.41
N ALA A 94 -2.41 -1.80 -1.67
CA ALA A 94 -3.25 -1.47 -2.81
C ALA A 94 -3.19 -2.59 -3.85
N GLU A 95 -4.23 -3.42 -3.86
CA GLU A 95 -4.36 -4.48 -4.83
C GLU A 95 -4.68 -3.95 -6.22
N ASN A 96 -4.41 -4.82 -7.20
CA ASN A 96 -4.85 -4.62 -8.56
C ASN A 96 -5.64 -5.83 -9.08
N ALA A 97 -6.62 -5.58 -9.94
CA ALA A 97 -7.39 -6.62 -10.63
C ALA A 97 -6.49 -7.65 -11.34
N ALA A 98 -5.37 -7.21 -11.91
CA ALA A 98 -4.40 -8.08 -12.57
C ALA A 98 -3.38 -8.75 -11.62
N PHE A 99 -3.58 -8.64 -10.30
CA PHE A 99 -2.76 -9.15 -9.19
C PHE A 99 -1.30 -8.68 -9.16
N ASN A 100 -0.48 -9.03 -10.14
CA ASN A 100 0.95 -8.72 -10.19
C ASN A 100 1.31 -7.23 -10.02
N PRO A 101 0.52 -6.24 -10.50
CA PRO A 101 0.84 -4.83 -10.30
C PRO A 101 0.25 -4.26 -8.98
N SER A 102 -0.13 -5.12 -8.02
CA SER A 102 -0.45 -4.69 -6.66
C SER A 102 0.77 -4.04 -6.00
N LEU A 103 0.52 -3.06 -5.14
CA LEU A 103 1.56 -2.34 -4.40
C LEU A 103 1.53 -2.81 -2.94
N PRO A 104 2.53 -3.58 -2.48
CA PRO A 104 2.61 -3.99 -1.09
C PRO A 104 2.78 -2.78 -0.16
N PRO A 105 2.30 -2.87 1.10
CA PRO A 105 2.27 -1.72 2.00
C PRO A 105 3.66 -1.14 2.31
N LEU A 106 4.70 -1.98 2.40
CA LEU A 106 6.08 -1.51 2.61
C LEU A 106 6.54 -0.57 1.49
N GLN A 107 6.33 -0.94 0.22
CA GLN A 107 6.73 -0.14 -0.93
C GLN A 107 6.01 1.22 -0.95
N VAL A 108 4.75 1.27 -0.50
CA VAL A 108 4.02 2.53 -0.37
C VAL A 108 4.66 3.43 0.70
N ALA A 109 5.00 2.88 1.87
CA ALA A 109 5.66 3.64 2.94
C ALA A 109 7.06 4.15 2.52
N LEU A 110 7.86 3.30 1.86
CA LEU A 110 9.18 3.68 1.33
C LEU A 110 9.08 4.78 0.27
N ALA A 111 8.08 4.71 -0.62
CA ALA A 111 7.86 5.75 -1.63
C ALA A 111 7.51 7.10 -0.98
N GLN A 112 6.67 7.10 0.05
CA GLN A 112 6.34 8.32 0.81
C GLN A 112 7.57 8.92 1.48
N ALA A 113 8.41 8.10 2.12
CA ALA A 113 9.66 8.55 2.75
C ALA A 113 10.62 9.17 1.71
N MET A 114 10.82 8.51 0.57
CA MET A 114 11.66 9.05 -0.52
C MET A 114 11.13 10.38 -1.08
N MET A 115 9.81 10.51 -1.22
CA MET A 115 9.19 11.76 -1.69
C MET A 115 9.44 12.93 -0.75
N MET A 116 9.67 12.65 0.54
CA MET A 116 10.05 13.64 1.54
C MET A 116 11.56 13.84 1.70
N GLY A 117 12.37 13.14 0.89
CA GLY A 117 13.83 13.27 0.86
C GLY A 117 14.57 12.43 1.90
N GLU A 118 13.91 11.47 2.52
CA GLU A 118 14.51 10.55 3.49
C GLU A 118 15.34 9.46 2.80
N SER A 119 16.39 8.98 3.47
CA SER A 119 17.17 7.80 3.06
C SER A 119 16.63 6.52 3.70
N PHE A 120 16.79 5.38 3.02
CA PHE A 120 16.46 4.07 3.62
C PHE A 120 17.37 3.74 4.81
N GLU A 121 18.58 4.29 4.86
CA GLU A 121 19.52 4.13 5.98
C GLU A 121 19.02 4.79 7.28
N ASP A 122 18.09 5.74 7.14
CA ASP A 122 17.49 6.48 8.25
C ASP A 122 16.28 5.77 8.84
N ILE A 123 15.89 4.61 8.33
CA ILE A 123 14.82 3.81 8.92
C ILE A 123 15.30 3.29 10.29
N GLU A 124 14.57 3.66 11.34
CA GLU A 124 14.81 3.27 12.73
C GLU A 124 14.04 2.00 13.09
N ALA A 125 12.78 1.91 12.69
CA ALA A 125 11.89 0.79 13.00
C ALA A 125 10.76 0.69 11.99
N ALA A 126 10.17 -0.50 11.86
CA ALA A 126 8.98 -0.74 11.05
C ALA A 126 7.91 -1.47 11.86
N ALA A 127 6.65 -1.27 11.50
CA ALA A 127 5.55 -2.11 11.95
C ALA A 127 4.70 -2.56 10.76
N LEU A 128 4.25 -3.82 10.79
CA LEU A 128 3.29 -4.39 9.85
C LEU A 128 2.05 -4.86 10.63
N VAL A 129 0.88 -4.43 10.17
CA VAL A 129 -0.41 -4.96 10.64
C VAL A 129 -1.15 -5.56 9.45
N GLU A 130 -1.63 -6.79 9.57
CA GLU A 130 -2.43 -7.42 8.53
C GLU A 130 -3.59 -8.28 9.06
N SER A 131 -4.52 -8.64 8.18
CA SER A 131 -5.71 -9.42 8.52
C SER A 131 -5.34 -10.90 8.66
N ALA A 132 -5.64 -11.52 9.80
CA ALA A 132 -5.42 -12.94 10.07
C ALA A 132 -6.24 -13.86 9.14
N THR A 133 -7.32 -13.33 8.56
CA THR A 133 -8.23 -14.03 7.64
C THR A 133 -7.92 -13.79 6.16
N GLY A 134 -6.88 -13.01 5.85
CA GLY A 134 -6.44 -12.76 4.47
C GLY A 134 -5.96 -14.03 3.77
N LYS A 135 -6.11 -14.08 2.43
CA LYS A 135 -5.62 -15.23 1.64
C LYS A 135 -4.11 -15.24 1.39
N ILE A 136 -3.44 -14.13 1.69
CA ILE A 136 -2.00 -13.92 1.53
C ILE A 136 -1.46 -13.24 2.78
N SER A 137 -0.13 -13.20 2.94
CA SER A 137 0.57 -12.47 4.00
C SER A 137 1.69 -11.65 3.38
N HIS A 138 1.92 -10.44 3.90
CA HIS A 138 3.04 -9.58 3.52
C HIS A 138 4.23 -9.69 4.47
N LEU A 139 4.14 -10.51 5.54
CA LEU A 139 5.17 -10.57 6.58
C LEU A 139 6.54 -11.00 6.02
N ALA A 140 6.58 -12.11 5.29
CA ALA A 140 7.84 -12.65 4.77
C ALA A 140 8.54 -11.68 3.79
N ASP A 141 7.77 -11.09 2.87
CA ASP A 141 8.32 -10.15 1.87
C ASP A 141 8.76 -8.82 2.51
N THR A 142 8.00 -8.35 3.51
CA THR A 142 8.35 -7.14 4.28
C THR A 142 9.64 -7.36 5.05
N GLN A 143 9.75 -8.48 5.77
CA GLN A 143 10.94 -8.83 6.54
C GLN A 143 12.16 -8.99 5.62
N ALA A 144 12.05 -9.78 4.55
CA ALA A 144 13.16 -10.00 3.62
C ALA A 144 13.66 -8.69 2.98
N THR A 145 12.75 -7.76 2.66
CA THR A 145 13.13 -6.47 2.09
C THR A 145 13.83 -5.59 3.12
N LEU A 146 13.34 -5.53 4.36
CA LEU A 146 13.98 -4.76 5.44
C LEU A 146 15.37 -5.32 5.77
N GLU A 147 15.54 -6.64 5.78
CA GLU A 147 16.83 -7.30 6.03
C GLU A 147 17.90 -6.92 4.98
N VAL A 148 17.51 -6.74 3.71
CA VAL A 148 18.41 -6.27 2.66
C VAL A 148 18.79 -4.80 2.84
N ILE A 149 17.89 -3.98 3.37
CA ILE A 149 18.17 -2.57 3.68
C ILE A 149 19.12 -2.46 4.87
N ASN A 150 18.71 -3.05 5.99
CA ASN A 150 19.50 -3.17 7.21
C ASN A 150 18.87 -4.25 8.11
N PRO A 151 19.59 -5.35 8.41
CA PRO A 151 19.08 -6.46 9.23
C PRO A 151 18.79 -6.08 10.68
N ASP A 152 19.30 -4.94 11.15
CA ASP A 152 19.06 -4.45 12.52
C ASP A 152 17.75 -3.63 12.65
N ILE A 153 17.01 -3.39 11.56
CA ILE A 153 15.72 -2.71 11.63
C ILE A 153 14.70 -3.64 12.31
N PRO A 154 14.18 -3.30 13.51
CA PRO A 154 13.15 -4.09 14.15
C PRO A 154 11.83 -3.97 13.36
N LEU A 155 11.15 -5.10 13.19
CA LEU A 155 9.81 -5.19 12.64
C LEU A 155 8.84 -5.66 13.72
N SER A 156 7.98 -4.75 14.18
CA SER A 156 6.82 -5.10 15.00
C SER A 156 5.73 -5.69 14.10
N TYR A 157 5.06 -6.75 14.52
CA TYR A 157 4.05 -7.44 13.72
C TYR A 157 2.80 -7.75 14.53
N LEU A 158 1.64 -7.42 13.98
CA LEU A 158 0.33 -7.76 14.54
C LEU A 158 -0.60 -8.32 13.46
N SER A 159 -1.30 -9.40 13.80
CA SER A 159 -2.32 -10.03 12.95
C SER A 159 -3.69 -9.92 13.61
N LEU A 160 -4.71 -9.44 12.89
CA LEU A 160 -6.06 -9.11 13.39
C LEU A 160 -7.21 -9.89 12.74
#